data_AF-A0A536TS63-F1
#
_entry.id   AF-A0A536TS63-F1
#
_cell.length_a   1.000
_cell.length_b   1.000
_cell.length_c   1.000
_cell.angle_alpha   90.00
_cell.angle_beta   90.00
_cell.angle_gamma   90.00
#
_symmetry.space_group_name_H-M   'P 1'
#
loop_
_entity.id
_entity.type
_entity.pdbx_description
1 polymer ?
#
loop_
_entity_poly.entity_id
_entity_poly.type
_entity_poly.pdbx_seq_one_letter_code
_entity_poly.pdbx_strand_id
1 'polypeptide(L)' 'MSIAAFKEKSQMLAEHYGWPLTSAKGYVDGETFRRRRREPPAHALVGIDDYSEGFRAGYFHRPLSSSGPSAQ' A
#
# COMPACT_ATOMS: atom_id res chain seq x y z
N MET A 1 0.72 8.03 -10.66
CA MET A 1 1.73 8.72 -9.84
C MET A 1 2.94 8.96 -10.71
N SER A 2 3.61 10.11 -10.61
CA SER A 2 4.90 10.33 -11.28
C SER A 2 6.01 9.61 -10.51
N ILE A 3 7.16 9.39 -11.16
CA ILE A 3 8.32 8.74 -10.53
C ILE A 3 8.85 9.57 -9.34
N ALA A 4 8.89 10.90 -9.48
CA ALA A 4 9.28 11.80 -8.41
C ALA A 4 8.34 11.70 -7.19
N ALA A 5 7.03 11.79 -7.41
CA ALA A 5 6.04 11.68 -6.34
C ALA A 5 6.05 10.29 -5.67
N PHE A 6 6.34 9.23 -6.43
CA PHE A 6 6.50 7.89 -5.87
C PHE A 6 7.70 7.81 -4.92
N LYS A 7 8.87 8.31 -5.36
CA LYS A 7 10.09 8.29 -4.55
C LYS A 7 9.92 9.11 -3.27
N GLU A 8 9.40 10.32 -3.40
CA GLU A 8 9.17 11.23 -2.28
C GLU A 8 8.22 10.63 -1.25
N LYS A 9 7.06 10.12 -1.69
CA LYS A 9 6.10 9.49 -0.77
C LYS A 9 6.68 8.24 -0.11
N SER A 10 7.42 7.42 -0.84
CA SER A 10 8.05 6.22 -0.27
C SER A 10 9.07 6.59 0.79
N GLN A 11 9.89 7.61 0.55
CA GLN A 11 10.87 8.10 1.51
C GLN A 11 10.21 8.66 2.77
N MET A 12 9.19 9.50 2.60
CA MET A 12 8.41 10.06 3.70
C MET A 12 7.78 8.97 4.57
N LEU A 13 7.19 7.93 3.96
CA LEU A 13 6.58 6.82 4.71
C LEU A 13 7.62 6.00 5.47
N ALA A 14 8.78 5.75 4.86
CA ALA A 14 9.88 5.05 5.52
C ALA A 14 10.37 5.82 6.76
N GLU A 15 10.56 7.13 6.63
CA GLU A 15 11.00 7.98 7.74
C GLU A 15 9.94 8.12 8.84
N HIS A 16 8.69 8.39 8.46
CA HIS A 16 7.61 8.64 9.41
C HIS A 16 7.25 7.40 10.24
N TYR A 17 7.25 6.22 9.63
CA TYR A 17 6.84 4.98 10.29
C TYR A 17 8.02 4.07 10.70
N GLY A 18 9.25 4.48 10.41
CA GLY A 18 10.45 3.65 10.63
C GLY A 18 10.45 2.37 9.78
N TRP A 19 9.77 2.38 8.63
CA TRP A 19 9.70 1.22 7.75
C TRP A 19 10.96 1.08 6.89
N PRO A 20 11.34 -0.15 6.50
CA PRO A 20 12.26 -0.37 5.40
C PRO A 20 11.76 0.36 4.14
N LEU A 21 12.67 0.99 3.39
CA LEU A 21 12.32 1.71 2.17
C LEU A 21 11.65 0.78 1.13
N THR A 22 12.00 -0.50 1.12
CA THR A 22 11.37 -1.57 0.32
C THR A 22 9.90 -1.75 0.66
N SER A 23 9.55 -1.84 1.95
CA SER A 23 8.16 -1.93 2.41
C SER A 23 7.36 -0.67 2.07
N ALA A 24 7.95 0.52 2.26
CA ALA A 24 7.29 1.77 1.92
C ALA A 24 6.99 1.89 0.41
N LYS A 25 7.94 1.47 -0.44
CA LYS A 25 7.72 1.38 -1.90
C LYS A 25 6.58 0.43 -2.24
N GLY A 26 6.60 -0.77 -1.65
CA GLY A 26 5.52 -1.74 -1.79
C GLY A 26 4.17 -1.12 -1.46
N TYR A 27 4.07 -0.46 -0.30
CA TYR A 27 2.84 0.20 0.15
C TYR A 27 2.30 1.24 -0.84
N VAL A 28 3.17 2.11 -1.36
CA VAL A 28 2.76 3.12 -2.35
C VAL A 28 2.28 2.50 -3.65
N ASP A 29 2.92 1.42 -4.12
CA ASP A 29 2.49 0.68 -5.30
C ASP A 29 1.15 -0.03 -5.05
N GLY A 30 1.00 -0.69 -3.91
CA GLY A 30 -0.27 -1.31 -3.51
C GLY A 30 -1.42 -0.30 -3.48
N GLU A 31 -1.23 0.86 -2.85
CA GLU A 31 -2.21 1.94 -2.88
C GLU A 31 -2.53 2.41 -4.30
N THR A 32 -1.52 2.52 -5.16
CA THR A 32 -1.69 2.96 -6.55
C THR A 32 -2.50 1.94 -7.35
N PHE A 33 -2.23 0.65 -7.18
CA PHE A 33 -3.00 -0.42 -7.80
C PHE A 33 -4.45 -0.40 -7.32
N ARG A 34 -4.69 -0.29 -6.02
CA ARG A 34 -6.03 -0.19 -5.44
C ARG A 34 -6.79 0.99 -6.01
N ARG A 35 -6.19 2.20 -5.99
CA ARG A 35 -6.81 3.43 -6.51
C ARG A 35 -7.16 3.34 -8.00
N ARG A 36 -6.35 2.60 -8.77
CA ARG A 36 -6.55 2.37 -10.20
C ARG A 36 -7.41 1.14 -10.50
N ARG A 37 -7.94 0.46 -9.48
CA ARG A 37 -8.69 -0.81 -9.62
C ARG A 37 -7.97 -1.85 -10.46
N ARG A 38 -6.63 -1.92 -10.32
CA ARG A 38 -5.79 -2.88 -11.03
C ARG A 38 -5.62 -4.13 -10.19
N GLU A 39 -5.64 -5.27 -10.86
CA GLU A 39 -5.31 -6.54 -10.23
C GLU A 39 -3.83 -6.58 -9.80
N PRO A 40 -3.53 -6.99 -8.56
CA PRO A 40 -2.15 -7.18 -8.11
C PRO A 40 -1.42 -8.27 -8.88
N PRO A 41 -0.11 -8.12 -9.12
CA PRO A 41 0.68 -9.23 -9.63
C PRO A 41 0.82 -10.31 -8.57
N ALA A 42 0.80 -11.59 -8.98
CA ALA A 42 0.79 -12.74 -8.07
C ALA A 42 1.97 -12.72 -7.08
N HIS A 43 3.18 -12.38 -7.52
CA HIS A 43 4.36 -12.32 -6.66
C HIS A 43 4.19 -11.33 -5.50
N ALA A 44 3.50 -10.20 -5.71
CA ALA A 44 3.27 -9.21 -4.65
C ALA A 44 2.20 -9.67 -3.65
N LEU A 45 1.36 -10.66 -4.01
CA LEU A 45 0.35 -11.25 -3.12
C LEU A 45 0.88 -12.43 -2.30
N VAL A 46 1.81 -13.22 -2.85
CA VAL A 46 2.33 -14.44 -2.20
C VAL A 46 3.75 -14.29 -1.66
N GLY A 47 4.47 -13.22 -2.05
CA GLY A 47 5.82 -12.96 -1.61
C GLY A 47 5.92 -12.75 -0.10
N ILE A 48 7.04 -13.20 0.47
CA ILE A 48 7.36 -13.08 1.90
C ILE A 48 8.36 -11.94 2.14
N ASP A 49 8.83 -11.28 1.08
CA ASP A 49 9.72 -10.12 1.18
C ASP A 49 9.00 -8.84 1.64
N ASP A 50 9.82 -7.90 2.14
CA ASP A 50 9.41 -6.58 2.64
C ASP A 50 8.52 -5.82 1.65
N TYR A 51 8.82 -5.90 0.36
CA TYR A 51 8.06 -5.21 -0.67
C TYR A 51 6.66 -5.81 -0.80
N SER A 52 6.55 -7.13 -0.84
CA SER A 52 5.28 -7.85 -0.97
C SER A 52 4.39 -7.67 0.25
N GLU A 53 4.97 -7.62 1.46
CA GLU A 53 4.25 -7.24 2.68
C GLU A 53 3.70 -5.82 2.58
N GLY A 54 4.56 -4.84 2.26
CA GLY A 54 4.14 -3.45 2.09
C GLY A 54 3.05 -3.29 1.02
N PHE A 55 3.21 -3.97 -0.12
CA PHE A 55 2.25 -3.95 -1.22
C PHE A 55 0.87 -4.41 -0.76
N ARG A 56 0.77 -5.54 -0.07
CA ARG A 56 -0.50 -6.04 0.45
C ARG A 56 -1.12 -5.07 1.44
N ALA A 57 -0.32 -4.51 2.35
CA ALA A 57 -0.79 -3.51 3.29
C ALA A 57 -1.39 -2.30 2.57
N GLY A 58 -0.74 -1.76 1.53
CA GLY A 58 -1.26 -0.62 0.76
C GLY A 58 -2.45 -0.94 -0.15
N TYR A 59 -2.46 -2.14 -0.75
CA TYR A 59 -3.49 -2.58 -1.68
C TYR A 59 -4.79 -2.98 -1.00
N PHE A 60 -4.72 -3.59 0.18
CA PHE A 60 -5.89 -3.99 0.96
C PHE A 60 -6.25 -2.99 2.06
N HIS A 61 -5.52 -1.87 2.19
CA HIS A 61 -5.89 -0.79 3.09
C HIS A 61 -7.29 -0.28 2.74
N ARG A 62 -8.27 -0.69 3.54
CA ARG A 62 -9.64 -0.18 3.48
C ARG A 62 -9.78 0.77 4.67
N PRO A 63 -10.01 2.07 4.44
CA PRO A 63 -10.51 2.93 5.51
C PRO A 63 -11.76 2.25 6.04
N LEU A 64 -11.81 1.96 7.34
CA LEU A 64 -13.04 1.47 7.95
C LEU A 64 -14.11 2.51 7.61
N SER A 65 -15.02 2.16 6.71
CA SER A 65 -16.20 2.98 6.49
C SER A 65 -16.87 3.07 7.84
N SER A 66 -17.10 4.29 8.33
CA SER A 66 -17.88 4.57 9.54
C SER A 66 -19.36 4.19 9.37
N SER A 67 -19.67 3.18 8.57
CA SER A 67 -20.94 2.50 8.48
C SER A 67 -20.92 1.36 9.49
N GLY A 68 -21.05 1.71 10.77
CA GLY A 68 -21.64 0.77 11.71
C GLY A 68 -23.05 0.38 11.21
N PRO A 69 -23.54 -0.82 11.53
CA PRO A 69 -24.86 -1.25 11.09
C PRO A 69 -25.90 -0.28 11.68
N SER A 70 -26.68 0.38 10.82
CA SER A 70 -27.99 0.87 11.23
C SER A 70 -28.81 -0.37 11.58
N ALA A 71 -28.84 -0.74 12.85
CA ALA A 71 -29.84 -1.65 13.38
C ALA A 71 -31.21 -0.99 13.17
N GLN A 72 -32.05 -1.65 12.38
CA GLN A 72 -33.49 -1.39 12.28
C GLN A 72 -34.18 -1.74 13.60
#